data_AF-A0ABD6B821-F1
#
_entry.id   AF-A0ABD6B821-F1
#
_cell.length_a   1.000
_cell.length_b   1.000
_cell.length_c   1.000
_cell.angle_alpha   90.00
_cell.angle_beta   90.00
_cell.angle_gamma   90.00
#
_symmetry.space_group_name_H-M   'P 1'
#
loop_
_entity.id
_entity.type
_entity.pdbx_description
1 polymer ?
#
loop_
_entity_poly.entity_id
_entity_poly.type
_entity_poly.pdbx_seq_one_letter_code
_entity_poly.pdbx_strand_id
1 'polypeptide(L)'
;MDRVGRCADYLDLDVRFVDDICGPTAIDAIEDAAPGEVLLLDNVRMDDDELADREPAEHARSRLVTRLADAADAYVNDAYSAAHRGHASLVGFPYALPAYAGRVMETEYEANSAIATREFDGQVTMAVGGTKATDVIEVMDAIGDKVDAFCLGGIAGELFLRAAGHSVGYDVGDSERFDEQWAENEETIRSVLDERGDQIHLPLDLAYENEYGQRAEIALWQIDEKSTPFLDVG
;
A
#
# COMPACT_ATOMS: atom_id res chain seq x y z
N MET A 1 0.56 22.78 4.03
CA MET A 1 0.72 22.20 5.37
C MET A 1 2.19 22.33 5.71
N ASP A 2 2.50 23.01 6.81
CA ASP A 2 3.88 23.14 7.30
C ASP A 2 4.37 21.77 7.79
N ARG A 3 5.21 21.12 6.97
CA ARG A 3 5.77 19.80 7.28
C ARG A 3 6.81 19.90 8.40
N VAL A 4 7.46 21.05 8.54
CA VAL A 4 8.55 21.31 9.48
C VAL A 4 7.96 21.43 10.89
N GLY A 5 6.97 22.29 11.07
CA GLY A 5 6.30 22.47 12.36
C GLY A 5 5.73 21.16 12.92
N ARG A 6 5.08 20.36 12.06
CA ARG A 6 4.58 19.04 12.48
C ARG A 6 5.68 18.07 12.87
N CYS A 7 6.77 17.98 12.11
CA CYS A 7 7.87 17.09 12.46
C CYS A 7 8.52 17.51 13.78
N ALA A 8 8.72 18.81 14.00
CA ALA A 8 9.24 19.33 15.25
C ALA A 8 8.34 18.94 16.45
N ASP A 9 7.02 19.10 16.31
CA ASP A 9 6.05 18.71 17.35
C ASP A 9 6.12 17.22 17.71
N TYR A 10 6.31 16.33 16.74
CA TYR A 10 6.39 14.88 16.99
C TYR A 10 7.75 14.45 17.56
N LEU A 11 8.83 15.14 17.21
CA LEU A 11 10.18 14.79 17.63
C LEU A 11 10.57 15.41 18.97
N ASP A 12 9.84 16.43 19.45
CA ASP A 12 10.25 17.28 20.58
C ASP A 12 11.67 17.84 20.35
N LEU A 13 11.97 18.17 19.09
CA LEU A 13 13.26 18.67 18.61
C LEU A 13 13.03 19.78 17.59
N ASP A 14 13.92 20.78 17.58
CA ASP A 14 13.93 21.79 16.54
C ASP A 14 14.33 21.15 15.20
N VAL A 15 13.46 21.29 14.19
CA VAL A 15 13.72 20.84 12.83
C VAL A 15 14.00 22.07 11.96
N ARG A 16 15.20 22.13 11.36
CA ARG A 16 15.57 23.21 10.45
C ARG A 16 15.26 22.80 9.01
N PHE A 17 14.43 23.59 8.35
CA PHE A 17 14.20 23.45 6.91
C PHE A 17 15.37 24.03 6.11
N VAL A 18 15.77 23.33 5.05
CA VAL A 18 16.77 23.79 4.09
C VAL A 18 16.13 23.78 2.70
N ASP A 19 16.02 24.96 2.09
CA ASP A 19 15.41 25.18 0.77
C ASP A 19 16.39 24.80 -0.36
N ASP A 20 16.90 23.58 -0.28
CA ASP A 20 17.81 22.94 -1.24
C ASP A 20 17.78 21.42 -0.98
N ILE A 21 18.14 20.63 -1.98
CA ILE A 21 18.13 19.16 -1.93
C ILE A 21 19.56 18.62 -1.87
N CYS A 22 20.43 19.06 -2.78
CA CYS A 22 21.82 18.58 -2.88
C CYS A 22 22.77 19.62 -3.50
N GLY A 23 22.33 20.88 -3.58
CA GLY A 23 23.18 22.01 -3.94
C GLY A 23 24.03 22.50 -2.76
N PRO A 24 24.79 23.59 -2.96
CA PRO A 24 25.71 24.12 -1.96
C PRO A 24 25.02 24.45 -0.63
N THR A 25 23.79 24.99 -0.66
CA THR A 25 23.06 25.36 0.57
C THR A 25 22.73 24.13 1.40
N ALA A 26 22.37 23.01 0.76
CA ALA A 26 22.13 21.74 1.45
C ALA A 26 23.41 21.19 2.07
N ILE A 27 24.50 21.15 1.31
CA ILE A 27 25.78 20.59 1.77
C ILE A 27 26.36 21.41 2.92
N ASP A 28 26.41 22.74 2.78
CA ASP A 28 26.90 23.63 3.84
C ASP A 28 26.08 23.46 5.13
N ALA A 29 24.74 23.33 5.02
CA ALA A 29 23.89 23.11 6.17
C ALA A 29 24.13 21.76 6.85
N ILE A 30 24.40 20.69 6.08
CA ILE A 30 24.72 19.36 6.61
C ILE A 30 26.09 19.37 7.31
N GLU A 31 27.11 19.99 6.70
CA GLU A 31 28.46 20.08 7.29
C GLU A 31 28.50 20.92 8.58
N ASP A 32 27.65 21.95 8.67
CA ASP A 32 27.52 22.81 9.85
C ASP A 32 26.67 22.19 10.97
N ALA A 33 25.95 21.09 10.71
CA ALA A 33 25.01 20.50 11.65
C ALA A 33 25.71 19.90 12.88
N ALA A 34 25.25 20.26 14.07
CA ALA A 34 25.74 19.70 15.31
C ALA A 34 25.09 18.33 15.62
N PRO A 35 25.74 17.46 16.41
CA PRO A 35 25.13 16.21 16.85
C PRO A 35 23.79 16.44 17.56
N GLY A 36 22.73 15.80 17.04
CA GLY A 36 21.37 15.92 17.56
C GLY A 36 20.50 16.94 16.84
N GLU A 37 21.04 17.72 15.91
CA GLU A 37 20.25 18.60 15.04
C GLU A 37 19.58 17.82 13.91
N VAL A 38 18.37 18.25 13.53
CA VAL A 38 17.59 17.62 12.46
C VAL A 38 17.37 18.62 11.33
N LEU A 39 17.81 18.25 10.13
CA LEU A 39 17.58 19.01 8.91
C LEU A 39 16.49 18.34 8.08
N LEU A 40 15.57 19.14 7.55
CA LEU A 40 14.63 18.73 6.52
C LEU A 40 14.97 19.44 5.22
N LEU A 41 15.51 18.69 4.27
CA LEU A 41 15.79 19.18 2.92
C LEU A 41 14.49 19.34 2.12
N ASP A 42 14.57 20.08 1.01
CA ASP A 42 13.40 20.32 0.15
C ASP A 42 12.93 19.03 -0.55
N ASN A 43 11.77 19.10 -1.21
CA ASN A 43 11.12 17.98 -1.86
C ASN A 43 11.99 17.37 -2.97
N VAL A 44 12.59 16.22 -2.66
CA VAL A 44 13.50 15.47 -3.55
C VAL A 44 12.95 15.21 -4.96
N ARG A 45 11.63 15.15 -5.13
CA ARG A 45 10.98 15.00 -6.45
C ARG A 45 11.16 16.19 -7.40
N MET A 46 11.65 17.32 -6.90
CA MET A 46 11.99 18.47 -7.73
C MET A 46 13.38 18.32 -8.38
N ASP A 47 14.17 17.32 -8.00
CA ASP A 47 15.43 17.00 -8.66
C ASP A 47 15.21 16.02 -9.82
N ASP A 48 15.73 16.33 -11.00
CA ASP A 48 15.58 15.49 -12.20
C ASP A 48 16.22 14.10 -12.03
N ASP A 49 17.25 13.96 -11.20
CA ASP A 49 17.88 12.66 -10.95
C ASP A 49 16.99 11.73 -10.11
N GLU A 50 16.07 12.26 -9.30
CA GLU A 50 15.18 11.47 -8.44
C GLU A 50 14.21 10.60 -9.23
N LEU A 51 13.63 11.14 -10.30
CA LEU A 51 12.59 10.48 -11.10
C LEU A 51 13.11 9.87 -12.41
N ALA A 52 14.42 9.95 -12.66
CA ALA A 52 15.02 9.36 -13.85
C ALA A 52 14.87 7.84 -13.84
N ASP A 53 14.46 7.26 -14.96
CA ASP A 53 14.39 5.79 -15.12
C ASP A 53 15.81 5.24 -15.34
N ARG A 54 16.42 4.71 -14.27
CA ARG A 54 17.80 4.20 -14.26
C ARG A 54 17.91 2.99 -13.34
N GLU A 55 18.93 2.16 -13.57
CA GLU A 55 19.22 1.09 -12.62
C GLU A 55 19.78 1.66 -11.31
N PRO A 56 19.62 0.96 -10.16
CA PRO A 56 20.12 1.43 -8.86
C PRO A 56 21.61 1.80 -8.86
N ALA A 57 22.45 1.03 -9.54
CA ALA A 57 23.89 1.30 -9.65
C ALA A 57 24.21 2.56 -10.48
N GLU A 58 23.31 2.98 -11.37
CA GLU A 58 23.41 4.23 -12.12
C GLU A 58 22.90 5.40 -11.28
N HIS A 59 21.81 5.22 -10.53
CA HIS A 59 21.36 6.22 -9.54
C HIS A 59 22.44 6.54 -8.51
N ALA A 60 23.24 5.56 -8.11
CA ALA A 60 24.38 5.74 -7.21
C ALA A 60 25.43 6.74 -7.71
N ARG A 61 25.48 6.97 -9.03
CA ARG A 61 26.40 7.89 -9.71
C ARG A 61 25.74 9.23 -10.06
N SER A 62 24.47 9.39 -9.72
CA SER A 62 23.71 10.62 -9.98
C SER A 62 24.26 11.79 -9.15
N ARG A 63 23.98 13.03 -9.58
CA ARG A 63 24.41 14.22 -8.84
C ARG A 63 23.77 14.24 -7.45
N LEU A 64 22.50 13.90 -7.36
CA LEU A 64 21.75 13.84 -6.12
C LEU A 64 22.41 12.90 -5.09
N VAL A 65 22.72 11.67 -5.50
CA VAL A 65 23.26 10.66 -4.59
C VAL A 65 24.71 10.96 -4.23
N THR A 66 25.56 11.26 -5.22
CA THR A 66 26.99 11.50 -4.96
C THR A 66 27.22 12.68 -4.04
N ARG A 67 26.52 13.81 -4.26
CA ARG A 67 26.66 15.00 -3.42
C ARG A 67 26.25 14.78 -1.98
N LEU A 68 25.12 14.11 -1.76
CA LEU A 68 24.64 13.84 -0.41
C LEU A 68 25.44 12.74 0.28
N ALA A 69 25.92 11.73 -0.48
CA ALA A 69 26.76 10.68 0.07
C ALA A 69 28.13 11.20 0.52
N ASP A 70 28.70 12.20 -0.16
CA ASP A 70 29.95 12.83 0.27
C ASP A 70 29.82 13.57 1.62
N ALA A 71 28.60 13.95 2.01
CA ALA A 71 28.30 14.70 3.25
C ALA A 71 27.60 13.85 4.32
N ALA A 72 27.49 12.53 4.14
CA ALA A 72 26.79 11.63 5.06
C ALA A 72 27.59 10.36 5.34
N ASP A 73 27.53 9.86 6.58
CA ASP A 73 28.24 8.65 6.98
C ASP A 73 27.45 7.35 6.72
N ALA A 74 26.12 7.45 6.65
CA ALA A 74 25.23 6.31 6.52
C ALA A 74 23.90 6.71 5.90
N TYR A 75 23.21 5.73 5.32
CA TYR A 75 21.86 5.87 4.79
C TYR A 75 20.89 5.01 5.62
N VAL A 76 19.75 5.61 6.00
CA VAL A 76 18.66 4.88 6.67
C VAL A 76 17.39 5.07 5.86
N ASN A 77 16.84 3.98 5.34
CA ASN A 77 15.55 4.00 4.64
C ASN A 77 14.42 3.63 5.61
N ASP A 78 13.59 4.60 5.95
CA ASP A 78 12.38 4.39 6.75
C ASP A 78 11.07 4.64 5.95
N ALA A 79 11.18 4.68 4.62
CA ALA A 79 10.11 5.05 3.70
C ALA A 79 9.47 3.82 3.01
N TYR A 80 8.97 2.86 3.80
CA TYR A 80 8.40 1.61 3.27
C TYR A 80 7.30 1.83 2.21
N SER A 81 6.41 2.81 2.44
CA SER A 81 5.33 3.15 1.51
C SER A 81 5.80 3.60 0.11
N ALA A 82 7.07 3.98 -0.02
CA ALA A 82 7.68 4.34 -1.31
C ALA A 82 8.68 3.28 -1.81
N ALA A 83 8.98 2.23 -1.03
CA ALA A 83 10.04 1.26 -1.31
C ALA A 83 9.88 0.48 -2.63
N HIS A 84 8.67 0.41 -3.18
CA HIS A 84 8.37 -0.18 -4.48
C HIS A 84 8.84 0.68 -5.67
N ARG A 85 9.38 1.88 -5.44
CA ARG A 85 9.82 2.80 -6.49
C ARG A 85 11.34 2.76 -6.68
N GLY A 86 11.77 2.69 -7.93
CA GLY A 86 13.18 2.74 -8.33
C GLY A 86 13.81 4.14 -8.29
N HIS A 87 13.40 5.02 -7.36
CA HIS A 87 13.87 6.40 -7.33
C HIS A 87 15.28 6.54 -6.71
N ALA A 88 16.02 7.57 -7.11
CA ALA A 88 17.40 7.78 -6.67
C ALA A 88 17.56 7.82 -5.14
N SER A 89 16.68 8.54 -4.43
CA SER A 89 16.73 8.66 -2.96
C SER A 89 16.39 7.38 -2.21
N LEU A 90 15.84 6.38 -2.89
CA LEU A 90 15.48 5.09 -2.33
C LEU A 90 16.49 3.99 -2.68
N VAL A 91 16.87 3.90 -3.96
CA VAL A 91 17.67 2.78 -4.48
C VAL A 91 19.14 3.14 -4.74
N GLY A 92 19.48 4.42 -4.83
CA GLY A 92 20.83 4.86 -5.15
C GLY A 92 21.80 4.83 -3.96
N PHE A 93 21.38 5.34 -2.79
CA PHE A 93 22.23 5.42 -1.61
C PHE A 93 22.75 4.07 -1.08
N PRO A 94 22.00 2.94 -1.14
CA PRO A 94 22.53 1.63 -0.75
C PRO A 94 23.78 1.16 -1.50
N TYR A 95 24.08 1.74 -2.66
CA TYR A 95 25.30 1.46 -3.41
C TYR A 95 26.46 2.43 -3.10
N ALA A 96 26.17 3.54 -2.41
CA ALA A 96 27.12 4.60 -2.11
C ALA A 96 27.53 4.62 -0.63
N LEU A 97 26.65 4.24 0.29
CA LEU A 97 26.83 4.32 1.73
C LEU A 97 26.48 3.00 2.43
N PRO A 98 27.00 2.76 3.65
CA PRO A 98 26.43 1.78 4.57
C PRO A 98 24.93 2.08 4.77
N ALA A 99 24.08 1.13 4.39
CA ALA A 99 22.64 1.30 4.35
C ALA A 99 21.93 0.42 5.37
N TYR A 100 20.93 1.00 6.03
CA TYR A 100 20.17 0.37 7.10
C TYR A 100 18.66 0.59 6.89
N ALA A 101 17.84 -0.35 7.37
CA ALA A 101 16.42 -0.15 7.51
C ALA A 101 16.14 0.71 8.75
N GLY A 102 15.25 1.70 8.61
CA GLY A 102 14.63 2.34 9.78
C GLY A 102 13.61 1.41 10.44
N ARG A 103 13.01 1.85 11.55
CA ARG A 103 12.11 0.99 12.35
C ARG A 103 10.80 0.66 11.64
N VAL A 104 10.26 1.59 10.87
CA VAL A 104 9.07 1.35 10.05
C VAL A 104 9.41 0.35 8.96
N MET A 105 10.52 0.56 8.25
CA MET A 105 10.99 -0.39 7.22
C MET A 105 11.24 -1.79 7.80
N GLU A 106 11.91 -1.89 8.94
CA GLU A 106 12.18 -3.16 9.64
C GLU A 106 10.88 -3.87 10.00
N THR A 107 9.96 -3.17 10.68
CA THR A 107 8.66 -3.76 11.12
C THR A 107 7.85 -4.27 9.92
N GLU A 108 7.77 -3.46 8.85
CA GLU A 108 7.02 -3.83 7.65
C GLU A 108 7.69 -4.98 6.90
N TYR A 109 9.01 -4.98 6.78
CA TYR A 109 9.75 -6.06 6.14
C TYR A 109 9.61 -7.37 6.91
N GLU A 110 9.72 -7.35 8.24
CA GLU A 110 9.56 -8.54 9.08
C GLU A 110 8.14 -9.12 8.96
N ALA A 111 7.10 -8.26 9.06
CA ALA A 111 5.72 -8.70 8.96
C ALA A 111 5.42 -9.33 7.58
N ASN A 112 5.84 -8.69 6.50
CA ASN A 112 5.62 -9.20 5.14
C ASN A 112 6.46 -10.46 4.86
N SER A 113 7.71 -10.50 5.35
CA SER A 113 8.58 -11.67 5.20
C SER A 113 8.00 -12.87 5.92
N ALA A 114 7.51 -12.71 7.15
CA ALA A 114 6.87 -13.78 7.91
C ALA A 114 5.66 -14.39 7.18
N ILE A 115 4.88 -13.56 6.47
CA ILE A 115 3.77 -14.04 5.62
C ILE A 115 4.31 -14.83 4.43
N ALA A 116 5.27 -14.26 3.71
CA ALA A 116 5.85 -14.90 2.54
C ALA A 116 6.53 -16.25 2.86
N THR A 117 7.18 -16.36 4.02
CA THR A 117 7.91 -17.56 4.46
C THR A 117 7.04 -18.54 5.25
N ARG A 118 5.80 -18.19 5.60
CA ARG A 118 4.91 -18.95 6.52
C ARG A 118 5.53 -19.12 7.92
N GLU A 119 6.19 -18.10 8.43
CA GLU A 119 6.77 -18.09 9.77
C GLU A 119 5.76 -17.58 10.81
N PHE A 120 4.62 -18.27 10.91
CA PHE A 120 3.59 -18.01 11.92
C PHE A 120 3.18 -19.27 12.65
N ASP A 121 2.99 -19.13 13.96
CA ASP A 121 2.32 -20.14 14.77
C ASP A 121 0.79 -19.97 14.65
N GLY A 122 0.10 -21.00 14.17
CA GLY A 122 -1.37 -21.03 14.09
C GLY A 122 -1.93 -20.70 12.71
N GLN A 123 -3.22 -20.35 12.67
CA GLN A 123 -3.92 -20.00 11.44
C GLN A 123 -3.69 -18.53 11.07
N VAL A 124 -3.42 -18.27 9.79
CA VAL A 124 -3.31 -16.97 9.17
C VAL A 124 -4.56 -16.73 8.33
N THR A 125 -5.34 -15.75 8.73
CA THR A 125 -6.51 -15.28 8.00
C THR A 125 -6.24 -13.88 7.45
N MET A 126 -6.47 -13.68 6.16
CA MET A 126 -6.31 -12.38 5.51
C MET A 126 -7.67 -11.79 5.15
N ALA A 127 -7.94 -10.56 5.58
CA ALA A 127 -9.08 -9.79 5.09
C ALA A 127 -8.66 -9.01 3.85
N VAL A 128 -9.26 -9.32 2.70
CA VAL A 128 -8.91 -8.73 1.41
C VAL A 128 -10.16 -8.14 0.76
N GLY A 129 -10.03 -6.93 0.27
CA GLY A 129 -11.12 -6.26 -0.43
C GLY A 129 -10.58 -5.09 -1.22
N GLY A 130 -11.49 -4.20 -1.58
CA GLY A 130 -11.17 -3.03 -2.39
C GLY A 130 -12.04 -2.97 -3.62
N THR A 131 -11.68 -2.06 -4.52
CA THR A 131 -12.51 -1.76 -5.68
C THR A 131 -12.18 -2.59 -6.90
N LYS A 132 -11.03 -3.28 -6.93
CA LYS A 132 -10.53 -4.01 -8.10
C LYS A 132 -10.47 -5.50 -7.80
N ALA A 133 -11.21 -6.31 -8.55
CA ALA A 133 -11.16 -7.76 -8.42
C ALA A 133 -9.77 -8.33 -8.77
N THR A 134 -9.12 -7.78 -9.80
CA THR A 134 -7.80 -8.21 -10.28
C THR A 134 -6.75 -8.13 -9.18
N ASP A 135 -6.67 -7.01 -8.45
CA ASP A 135 -5.72 -6.85 -7.34
C ASP A 135 -5.93 -7.91 -6.23
N VAL A 136 -7.18 -8.25 -5.93
CA VAL A 136 -7.52 -9.27 -4.92
C VAL A 136 -7.12 -10.66 -5.40
N ILE A 137 -7.37 -10.98 -6.67
CA ILE A 137 -7.00 -12.26 -7.29
C ILE A 137 -5.48 -12.42 -7.30
N GLU A 138 -4.73 -11.39 -7.71
CA GLU A 138 -3.27 -11.43 -7.75
C GLU A 138 -2.65 -11.67 -6.36
N VAL A 139 -3.23 -11.08 -5.30
CA VAL A 139 -2.82 -11.35 -3.92
C VAL A 139 -3.09 -12.82 -3.56
N MET A 140 -4.29 -13.33 -3.86
CA MET A 140 -4.65 -14.72 -3.56
C MET A 140 -3.74 -15.72 -4.30
N ASP A 141 -3.37 -15.43 -5.55
CA ASP A 141 -2.45 -16.26 -6.31
C ASP A 141 -1.02 -16.21 -5.74
N ALA A 142 -0.57 -15.04 -5.31
CA ALA A 142 0.79 -14.85 -4.80
C ALA A 142 1.03 -15.53 -3.44
N ILE A 143 0.03 -15.53 -2.54
CA ILE A 143 0.20 -15.98 -1.16
C ILE A 143 -0.82 -17.03 -0.70
N GLY A 144 -1.67 -17.55 -1.59
CA GLY A 144 -2.74 -18.50 -1.23
C GLY A 144 -2.25 -19.79 -0.59
N ASP A 145 -1.04 -20.24 -0.91
CA ASP A 145 -0.43 -21.42 -0.28
C ASP A 145 0.22 -21.08 1.09
N LYS A 146 0.23 -19.80 1.44
CA LYS A 146 0.80 -19.24 2.68
C LYS A 146 -0.26 -18.72 3.65
N VAL A 147 -1.52 -18.72 3.25
CA VAL A 147 -2.65 -18.21 4.03
C VAL A 147 -3.68 -19.34 4.18
N ASP A 148 -4.28 -19.46 5.36
CA ASP A 148 -5.28 -20.52 5.62
C ASP A 148 -6.68 -20.11 5.17
N ALA A 149 -6.98 -18.82 5.26
CA ALA A 149 -8.30 -18.29 4.99
C ALA A 149 -8.27 -16.85 4.45
N PHE A 150 -9.14 -16.55 3.50
CA PHE A 150 -9.39 -15.22 2.95
C PHE A 150 -10.81 -14.77 3.30
N CYS A 151 -10.95 -13.64 3.99
CA CYS A 151 -12.24 -12.98 4.18
C CYS A 151 -12.37 -11.88 3.12
N LEU A 152 -13.32 -12.04 2.19
CA LEU A 152 -13.49 -11.10 1.09
C LEU A 152 -14.52 -10.02 1.41
N GLY A 153 -14.26 -8.79 0.97
CA GLY A 153 -15.18 -7.66 1.12
C GLY A 153 -15.07 -6.64 -0.02
N GLY A 154 -15.88 -5.59 0.06
CA GLY A 154 -15.95 -4.56 -0.99
C GLY A 154 -16.44 -5.12 -2.33
N ILE A 155 -16.04 -4.46 -3.43
CA ILE A 155 -16.51 -4.81 -4.78
C ILE A 155 -16.07 -6.21 -5.15
N ALA A 156 -14.82 -6.58 -4.86
CA ALA A 156 -14.31 -7.92 -5.10
C ALA A 156 -15.15 -8.99 -4.35
N GLY A 157 -15.45 -8.77 -3.06
CA GLY A 157 -16.28 -9.70 -2.29
C GLY A 157 -17.68 -9.89 -2.89
N GLU A 158 -18.33 -8.81 -3.34
CA GLU A 158 -19.62 -8.89 -4.02
C GLU A 158 -19.56 -9.62 -5.37
N LEU A 159 -18.48 -9.47 -6.15
CA LEU A 159 -18.28 -10.23 -7.39
C LEU A 159 -18.09 -11.72 -7.12
N PHE A 160 -17.37 -12.08 -6.05
CA PHE A 160 -17.29 -13.49 -5.62
C PHE A 160 -18.65 -14.02 -5.14
N LEU A 161 -19.46 -13.21 -4.45
CA LEU A 161 -20.83 -13.57 -4.10
C LEU A 161 -21.70 -13.83 -5.34
N ARG A 162 -21.56 -13.00 -6.38
CA ARG A 162 -22.22 -13.23 -7.69
C ARG A 162 -21.80 -14.55 -8.31
N ALA A 163 -20.51 -14.86 -8.30
CA ALA A 163 -19.98 -16.13 -8.80
C ALA A 163 -20.46 -17.34 -7.99
N ALA A 164 -20.65 -17.17 -6.67
CA ALA A 164 -21.26 -18.16 -5.77
C ALA A 164 -22.78 -18.30 -5.93
N GLY A 165 -23.41 -17.54 -6.83
CA GLY A 165 -24.83 -17.64 -7.16
C GLY A 165 -25.76 -16.73 -6.37
N HIS A 166 -25.23 -15.75 -5.62
CA HIS A 166 -26.03 -14.73 -4.96
C HIS A 166 -26.44 -13.61 -5.92
N SER A 167 -27.61 -13.02 -5.66
CA SER A 167 -28.20 -11.95 -6.47
C SER A 167 -27.61 -10.57 -6.13
N VAL A 168 -26.27 -10.46 -6.20
CA VAL A 168 -25.47 -9.25 -5.90
C VAL A 168 -24.29 -9.12 -6.87
N GLY A 169 -23.40 -8.13 -6.69
CA GLY A 169 -22.21 -7.99 -7.54
C GLY A 169 -22.49 -7.56 -8.98
N TYR A 170 -23.57 -6.79 -9.19
CA TYR A 170 -23.89 -6.11 -10.44
C TYR A 170 -24.31 -4.67 -10.16
N ASP A 171 -24.32 -3.86 -11.21
CA ASP A 171 -24.61 -2.43 -11.13
C ASP A 171 -26.12 -2.17 -10.99
N VAL A 172 -26.48 -1.24 -10.11
CA VAL A 172 -27.85 -0.75 -9.88
C VAL A 172 -27.82 0.75 -9.62
N GLY A 173 -28.86 1.47 -10.05
CA GLY A 173 -28.89 2.93 -9.96
C GLY A 173 -27.77 3.58 -10.77
N ASP A 174 -26.96 4.42 -10.12
CA ASP A 174 -25.83 5.14 -10.73
C ASP A 174 -24.47 4.43 -10.51
N SER A 175 -24.48 3.15 -10.10
CA SER A 175 -23.25 2.36 -9.96
C SER A 175 -22.69 1.97 -11.34
N GLU A 176 -21.38 2.11 -11.52
CA GLU A 176 -20.64 1.71 -12.74
C GLU A 176 -19.37 0.93 -12.34
N ARG A 177 -19.51 0.01 -11.39
CA ARG A 177 -18.41 -0.55 -10.61
C ARG A 177 -18.29 -2.06 -10.74
N PHE A 178 -19.35 -2.75 -11.12
CA PHE A 178 -19.41 -4.20 -11.05
C PHE A 178 -19.38 -4.86 -12.43
N ASP A 179 -20.18 -4.41 -13.39
CA ASP A 179 -20.41 -5.19 -14.60
C ASP A 179 -19.20 -5.20 -15.56
N GLU A 180 -18.43 -4.11 -15.62
CA GLU A 180 -17.16 -4.06 -16.36
C GLU A 180 -16.16 -5.07 -15.76
N GLN A 181 -15.94 -5.01 -14.45
CA GLN A 181 -15.03 -5.93 -13.76
C GLN A 181 -15.48 -7.38 -13.83
N TRP A 182 -16.79 -7.62 -13.77
CA TRP A 182 -17.36 -8.94 -13.96
C TRP A 182 -17.02 -9.47 -15.35
N ALA A 183 -17.27 -8.69 -16.40
CA ALA A 183 -16.96 -9.09 -17.78
C ALA A 183 -15.48 -9.42 -17.98
N GLU A 184 -14.57 -8.73 -17.28
CA GLU A 184 -13.13 -8.95 -17.37
C GLU A 184 -12.63 -10.14 -16.52
N ASN A 185 -13.25 -10.42 -15.38
CA ASN A 185 -12.70 -11.33 -14.36
C ASN A 185 -13.59 -12.56 -14.06
N GLU A 186 -14.77 -12.69 -14.66
CA GLU A 186 -15.75 -13.75 -14.35
C GLU A 186 -15.17 -15.16 -14.40
N GLU A 187 -14.42 -15.51 -15.45
CA GLU A 187 -13.80 -16.84 -15.59
C GLU A 187 -12.79 -17.09 -14.47
N THR A 188 -11.91 -16.11 -14.20
CA THR A 188 -10.89 -16.21 -13.16
C THR A 188 -11.50 -16.31 -11.77
N ILE A 189 -12.51 -15.49 -11.44
CA ILE A 189 -13.20 -15.53 -10.15
C ILE A 189 -13.81 -16.90 -9.91
N ARG A 190 -14.45 -17.49 -10.93
CA ARG A 190 -14.99 -18.86 -10.81
C ARG A 190 -13.91 -19.90 -10.62
N SER A 191 -12.80 -19.83 -11.37
CA SER A 191 -11.67 -20.74 -11.19
C SER A 191 -11.12 -20.67 -9.76
N VAL A 192 -10.92 -19.46 -9.24
CA VAL A 192 -10.42 -19.25 -7.87
C VAL A 192 -11.39 -19.81 -6.82
N LEU A 193 -12.70 -19.62 -7.01
CA LEU A 193 -13.72 -20.22 -6.12
C LEU A 193 -13.73 -21.75 -6.20
N ASP A 194 -13.59 -22.32 -7.38
CA ASP A 194 -13.55 -23.78 -7.56
C ASP A 194 -12.29 -24.40 -6.96
N GLU A 195 -11.14 -23.73 -7.10
CA GLU A 195 -9.84 -24.21 -6.62
C GLU A 195 -9.62 -23.98 -5.12
N ARG A 196 -10.08 -22.83 -4.61
CA ARG A 196 -9.78 -22.35 -3.24
C ARG A 196 -11.02 -22.06 -2.41
N GLY A 197 -12.20 -22.52 -2.81
CA GLY A 197 -13.46 -22.24 -2.13
C GLY A 197 -13.45 -22.53 -0.62
N ASP A 198 -12.77 -23.59 -0.19
CA ASP A 198 -12.63 -23.95 1.23
C ASP A 198 -11.80 -22.94 2.05
N GLN A 199 -10.95 -22.15 1.39
CA GLN A 199 -10.17 -21.07 2.01
C GLN A 199 -10.91 -19.73 1.95
N ILE A 200 -11.99 -19.60 1.17
CA ILE A 200 -12.64 -18.31 0.90
C ILE A 200 -13.89 -18.16 1.76
N HIS A 201 -13.91 -17.12 2.57
CA HIS A 201 -15.07 -16.69 3.35
C HIS A 201 -15.66 -15.42 2.73
N LEU A 202 -16.90 -15.54 2.28
CA LEU A 202 -17.68 -14.42 1.75
C LEU A 202 -18.54 -13.78 2.85
N PRO A 203 -18.91 -12.50 2.73
CA PRO A 203 -19.82 -11.83 3.66
C PRO A 203 -21.12 -12.60 3.80
N LEU A 204 -21.77 -12.55 4.97
CA LEU A 204 -23.09 -13.18 5.20
C LEU A 204 -24.24 -12.16 5.14
N ASP A 205 -23.89 -10.89 5.18
CA ASP A 205 -24.73 -9.71 5.14
C ASP A 205 -23.98 -8.55 4.50
N LEU A 206 -24.74 -7.58 3.98
CA LEU A 206 -24.24 -6.40 3.30
C LEU A 206 -24.91 -5.16 3.86
N ALA A 207 -24.21 -4.04 3.83
CA ALA A 207 -24.70 -2.76 4.32
C ALA A 207 -24.97 -1.78 3.18
N TYR A 208 -26.04 -1.01 3.33
CA TYR A 208 -26.51 0.00 2.37
C TYR A 208 -26.99 1.25 3.09
N GLU A 209 -27.19 2.33 2.34
CA GLU A 209 -27.84 3.53 2.84
C GLU A 209 -29.35 3.44 2.63
N ASN A 210 -30.13 3.52 3.70
CA ASN A 210 -31.58 3.49 3.63
C ASN A 210 -32.19 4.83 3.16
N GLU A 211 -33.51 4.87 2.98
CA GLU A 211 -34.23 6.07 2.53
C GLU A 211 -34.07 7.32 3.43
N TYR A 212 -33.55 7.14 4.66
CA TYR A 212 -33.28 8.21 5.63
C TYR A 212 -31.81 8.66 5.65
N GLY A 213 -30.96 8.13 4.76
CA GLY A 213 -29.53 8.42 4.77
C GLY A 213 -28.78 7.74 5.91
N GLN A 214 -29.28 6.61 6.42
CA GLN A 214 -28.68 5.87 7.54
C GLN A 214 -28.16 4.52 7.07
N ARG A 215 -27.06 4.05 7.67
CA ARG A 215 -26.58 2.68 7.48
C ARG A 215 -27.67 1.69 7.93
N ALA A 216 -27.99 0.76 7.05
CA ALA A 216 -28.81 -0.41 7.32
C ALA A 216 -28.11 -1.66 6.76
N GLU A 217 -28.43 -2.81 7.33
CA GLU A 217 -27.82 -4.09 7.01
C GLU A 217 -28.90 -5.08 6.58
N ILE A 218 -28.55 -5.96 5.65
CA ILE A 218 -29.43 -7.02 5.15
C ILE A 218 -28.64 -8.31 4.97
N ALA A 219 -29.17 -9.40 5.53
CA ALA A 219 -28.54 -10.70 5.40
C ALA A 219 -28.70 -11.23 3.96
N LEU A 220 -27.68 -11.91 3.44
CA LEU A 220 -27.66 -12.38 2.04
C LEU A 220 -28.87 -13.26 1.67
N TRP A 221 -29.34 -14.09 2.60
CA TRP A 221 -30.49 -14.96 2.38
C TRP A 221 -31.82 -14.22 2.27
N GLN A 222 -31.84 -12.92 2.57
CA GLN A 222 -33.00 -12.02 2.41
C GLN A 222 -32.92 -11.21 1.11
N ILE A 223 -31.85 -11.35 0.32
CA ILE A 223 -31.66 -10.63 -0.94
C ILE A 223 -32.12 -11.53 -2.09
N ASP A 224 -33.36 -11.33 -2.56
CA ASP A 224 -33.85 -11.97 -3.78
C ASP A 224 -33.27 -11.29 -5.04
N GLU A 225 -33.17 -9.96 -5.01
CA GLU A 225 -32.61 -9.12 -6.07
C GLU A 225 -31.98 -7.86 -5.46
N LYS A 226 -30.73 -7.56 -5.81
CA LYS A 226 -30.10 -6.28 -5.46
C LYS A 226 -30.86 -5.15 -6.15
N SER A 227 -31.43 -4.26 -5.33
CA SER A 227 -32.21 -3.09 -5.78
C SER A 227 -31.58 -1.76 -5.36
N THR A 228 -30.56 -1.80 -4.50
CA THR A 228 -29.79 -0.64 -4.04
C THR A 228 -28.30 -0.99 -4.02
N PRO A 229 -27.38 -0.02 -4.21
CA PRO A 229 -25.95 -0.27 -4.03
C PRO A 229 -25.63 -0.66 -2.59
N PHE A 230 -24.81 -1.70 -2.42
CA PHE A 230 -24.16 -1.99 -1.14
C PHE A 230 -22.86 -1.21 -1.07
N LEU A 231 -22.57 -0.67 0.12
CA LEU A 231 -21.45 0.24 0.36
C LEU A 231 -20.39 -0.40 1.25
N ASP A 232 -20.72 -1.49 1.94
CA ASP A 232 -19.85 -2.17 2.88
C ASP A 232 -20.38 -3.59 3.18
N VAL A 233 -19.58 -4.40 3.86
CA VAL A 233 -20.07 -5.61 4.55
C VAL A 233 -20.97 -5.22 5.72
N GLY A 234 -21.84 -6.15 6.15
CA GLY A 234 -22.72 -5.99 7.31
C GLY A 234 -21.98 -5.71 8.61
#